data_AF-A0A8H4BP24-F1
#
_entry.id   AF-A0A8H4BP24-F1
#
_cell.length_a   1.000
_cell.length_b   1.000
_cell.length_c   1.000
_cell.angle_alpha   90.00
_cell.angle_beta   90.00
_cell.angle_gamma   90.00
#
_symmetry.space_group_name_H-M   'P 1'
#
loop_
_entity.id
_entity.type
_entity.pdbx_description
1 polymer ?
#
loop_
_entity_poly.entity_id
_entity_poly.type
_entity_poly.pdbx_seq_one_letter_code
_entity_poly.pdbx_strand_id
1 'polypeptide(L)'
;MLDCIHAGATDYLLKPLYLNVIKTLFLKLHRCQPDSNMHENPLCDRINEMNSKDTHLSKILMDVFVPKTTKATTARDAYPNISKKRSAELKSRIASWDFSPFGLNQQELIHCVYLIFEQVLTLPELKHLDIKTAQLYDFIIDLASVYHDENPYHNFAHAVDVLQCLFFMLCELSVLPFTKKHKSNSSSSKLNRKPQDLLRPKDVFALLIAAIGHDAAHPGVNNMFLINSSNPLATLYNDRSVLESLHSMTLFQLLNKHGIIQLVGDTKSAEYREFRKTVVSSILATDMSLHLEYVTKIKEQATRVNSMDTMSEQQQESERNLICSALIKCADISNVARPFRWGAKWAELLVEEFVCQGDLEKELGMPVLPMNDRDQVILEDSQIGFIRFVALDLFQNVREILCDISFAVDQMQANLKQWETRKNTLTVHDSGVANLIEHEADEDFDVVSNTSTTQMMMVETGKLSSQAQH
;
A
#
# COMPACT_ATOMS: atom_id res chain seq x y z
N MET A 1 -36.80 5.72 -34.45
CA MET A 1 -35.49 5.36 -35.03
C MET A 1 -34.61 6.60 -35.16
N LEU A 2 -35.06 7.66 -35.87
CA LEU A 2 -34.34 8.95 -35.89
C LEU A 2 -34.20 9.58 -34.50
N ASP A 3 -35.23 9.53 -33.66
CA ASP A 3 -35.15 10.10 -32.30
C ASP A 3 -34.17 9.34 -31.39
N CYS A 4 -33.97 8.03 -31.63
CA CYS A 4 -33.00 7.20 -30.91
C CYS A 4 -31.55 7.53 -31.30
N ILE A 5 -31.33 7.86 -32.58
CA ILE A 5 -30.02 8.30 -33.10
C ILE A 5 -29.70 9.70 -32.57
N HIS A 6 -30.69 10.60 -32.53
CA HIS A 6 -30.51 11.94 -31.96
C HIS A 6 -30.25 11.94 -30.44
N ALA A 7 -30.63 10.88 -29.73
CA ALA A 7 -30.42 10.72 -28.29
C ALA A 7 -29.12 9.95 -27.92
N GLY A 8 -28.25 9.63 -28.89
CA GLY A 8 -26.94 9.03 -28.63
C GLY A 8 -26.91 7.50 -28.48
N ALA A 9 -27.97 6.78 -28.88
CA ALA A 9 -28.00 5.32 -28.87
C ALA A 9 -27.20 4.74 -30.07
N THR A 10 -25.87 4.83 -30.02
CA THR A 10 -24.98 4.44 -31.12
C THR A 10 -24.77 2.92 -31.23
N ASP A 11 -25.04 2.16 -30.16
CA ASP A 11 -24.80 0.70 -30.12
C ASP A 11 -25.72 -0.11 -31.03
N TYR A 12 -26.88 0.45 -31.42
CA TYR A 12 -27.83 -0.24 -32.30
C TYR A 12 -27.32 -0.36 -33.75
N LEU A 13 -26.39 0.49 -34.17
CA LEU A 13 -25.91 0.56 -35.55
C LEU A 13 -24.74 -0.39 -35.84
N LEU A 14 -24.04 -0.88 -34.82
CA LEU A 14 -22.81 -1.69 -34.99
C LEU A 14 -23.05 -3.20 -34.96
N LYS A 15 -24.15 -3.68 -34.36
CA LYS A 15 -24.58 -5.10 -34.38
C LYS A 15 -26.10 -5.19 -34.42
N PRO A 16 -26.73 -5.43 -35.59
CA PRO A 16 -28.19 -5.59 -35.65
C PRO A 16 -28.60 -6.85 -34.89
N LEU A 17 -29.31 -6.68 -33.77
CA LEU A 17 -29.88 -7.77 -32.99
C LEU A 17 -31.13 -8.30 -33.69
N TYR A 18 -31.18 -9.60 -33.95
CA TYR A 18 -32.30 -10.21 -34.65
C TYR A 18 -33.59 -10.19 -33.80
N LEU A 19 -34.72 -9.86 -34.44
CA LEU A 19 -36.04 -9.62 -33.84
C LEU A 19 -36.59 -10.75 -32.96
N ASN A 20 -36.06 -11.96 -33.13
CA ASN A 20 -36.45 -13.18 -32.42
C ASN A 20 -35.80 -13.35 -31.03
N VAL A 21 -34.90 -12.45 -30.61
CA VAL A 21 -34.14 -12.60 -29.35
C VAL A 21 -34.63 -11.68 -28.21
N ILE A 22 -35.33 -10.58 -28.50
CA ILE A 22 -35.66 -9.58 -27.46
C ILE A 22 -37.18 -9.45 -27.30
N LYS A 23 -37.71 -9.83 -26.13
CA LYS A 23 -39.12 -9.58 -25.76
C LYS A 23 -39.32 -8.26 -24.99
N THR A 24 -38.26 -7.71 -24.37
CA THR A 24 -38.30 -6.42 -23.68
C THR A 24 -36.92 -5.77 -23.70
N LEU A 25 -36.85 -4.48 -24.03
CA LEU A 25 -35.64 -3.65 -23.93
C LEU A 25 -35.91 -2.55 -22.88
N PHE A 26 -35.04 -2.40 -21.89
CA PHE A 26 -35.12 -1.31 -20.92
C PHE A 26 -34.09 -0.24 -21.28
N LEU A 27 -34.57 0.98 -21.54
CA LEU A 27 -33.73 2.15 -21.79
C LEU A 27 -33.76 3.01 -20.53
N LYS A 28 -32.62 3.17 -19.84
CA LYS A 28 -32.48 4.13 -18.73
C LYS A 28 -31.78 5.37 -19.27
N LEU A 29 -32.47 6.51 -19.26
CA LEU A 29 -31.95 7.78 -19.73
C LEU A 29 -31.81 8.72 -18.54
N HIS A 30 -30.59 9.19 -18.26
CA HIS A 30 -30.32 10.16 -17.20
C HIS A 30 -29.95 11.50 -17.84
N ARG A 31 -30.66 12.56 -17.46
CA ARG A 31 -30.35 13.95 -17.85
C ARG A 31 -29.62 14.60 -16.70
N CYS A 32 -28.32 14.82 -16.85
CA CYS A 32 -27.53 15.60 -15.88
C CYS A 32 -27.77 17.10 -16.15
N GLN A 33 -28.26 17.84 -15.16
CA GLN A 33 -28.19 19.30 -15.14
C GLN A 33 -26.99 19.70 -14.27
N PRO A 34 -26.11 20.59 -14.75
CA PRO A 34 -25.04 21.12 -13.90
C PRO A 34 -25.67 22.14 -12.94
N ASP A 35 -25.88 21.75 -11.69
CA ASP A 35 -26.17 22.72 -10.63
C ASP A 35 -24.87 23.37 -10.17
N SER A 36 -24.82 24.68 -10.33
CA SER A 36 -23.66 25.54 -10.17
C SER A 36 -23.36 25.89 -8.70
N ASN A 37 -23.27 24.90 -7.80
CA ASN A 37 -22.91 25.11 -6.39
C ASN A 37 -22.32 23.85 -5.69
N MET A 38 -21.68 22.96 -6.44
CA MET A 38 -20.85 21.90 -5.83
C MET A 38 -19.46 22.48 -5.58
N HIS A 39 -19.02 22.45 -4.32
CA HIS A 39 -17.63 22.70 -3.96
C HIS A 39 -16.74 21.75 -4.79
N GLU A 40 -15.70 22.30 -5.42
CA GLU A 40 -14.78 21.57 -6.29
C GLU A 40 -14.18 20.37 -5.53
N ASN A 41 -14.66 19.16 -5.81
CA ASN A 41 -14.11 17.91 -5.29
C ASN A 41 -13.18 17.30 -6.36
N PRO A 42 -11.85 17.29 -6.17
CA PRO A 42 -10.89 16.79 -7.15
C PRO A 42 -11.12 15.34 -7.59
N LEU A 43 -11.69 14.50 -6.71
CA LEU A 43 -12.06 13.12 -7.03
C LEU A 43 -13.22 13.06 -8.04
N CYS A 44 -14.17 13.98 -7.94
CA CYS A 44 -15.31 14.04 -8.85
C CYS A 44 -14.89 14.47 -10.26
N ASP A 45 -13.91 15.38 -10.37
CA ASP A 45 -13.31 15.77 -11.66
C ASP A 45 -12.53 14.63 -12.31
N ARG A 46 -11.79 13.84 -11.53
CA ARG A 46 -11.09 12.64 -12.03
C ARG A 46 -12.06 11.61 -12.62
N ILE A 47 -13.21 11.41 -11.99
CA ILE A 47 -14.23 10.48 -12.47
C ILE A 47 -14.97 11.02 -13.68
N ASN A 48 -15.25 12.33 -13.72
CA ASN A 48 -15.77 12.98 -14.91
C ASN A 48 -14.79 12.89 -16.09
N GLU A 49 -13.48 12.92 -15.83
CA GLU A 49 -12.46 12.69 -16.86
C GLU A 49 -12.41 11.23 -17.32
N MET A 50 -12.64 10.27 -16.40
CA MET A 50 -12.75 8.84 -16.71
C MET A 50 -14.02 8.49 -17.51
N ASN A 51 -15.15 9.17 -17.24
CA ASN A 51 -16.46 8.88 -17.84
C ASN A 51 -16.74 9.65 -19.15
N SER A 52 -16.20 10.85 -19.37
CA SER A 52 -16.59 11.73 -20.48
C SER A 52 -16.02 11.35 -21.88
N LYS A 53 -15.43 10.17 -22.02
CA LYS A 53 -14.46 9.90 -23.09
C LYS A 53 -14.58 8.48 -23.68
N ASP A 54 -15.79 8.05 -24.00
CA ASP A 54 -16.08 6.71 -24.55
C ASP A 54 -15.50 6.43 -25.95
N THR A 55 -15.13 7.43 -26.75
CA THR A 55 -14.30 7.23 -27.98
C THR A 55 -12.83 7.56 -27.77
N HIS A 56 -12.48 8.08 -26.59
CA HIS A 56 -11.09 8.27 -26.17
C HIS A 56 -10.59 7.03 -25.44
N LEU A 57 -11.39 6.11 -24.90
CA LEU A 57 -10.89 4.97 -24.12
C LEU A 57 -9.79 4.17 -24.85
N SER A 58 -9.86 3.92 -26.16
CA SER A 58 -8.74 3.29 -26.91
C SER A 58 -7.51 4.20 -27.07
N LYS A 59 -7.71 5.52 -27.12
CA LYS A 59 -6.65 6.53 -27.23
C LYS A 59 -6.09 6.98 -25.87
N ILE A 60 -6.88 6.88 -24.79
CA ILE A 60 -6.56 7.00 -23.37
C ILE A 60 -5.84 5.74 -22.97
N LEU A 61 -6.34 4.55 -23.30
CA LEU A 61 -5.57 3.33 -23.13
C LEU A 61 -4.20 3.54 -23.82
N MET A 62 -4.12 4.00 -25.07
CA MET A 62 -2.81 4.28 -25.70
C MET A 62 -2.00 5.47 -25.10
N ASP A 63 -2.62 6.55 -24.61
CA ASP A 63 -1.94 7.76 -24.05
C ASP A 63 -1.74 7.71 -22.51
N VAL A 64 -2.38 6.77 -21.80
CA VAL A 64 -2.31 6.49 -20.36
C VAL A 64 -1.46 5.23 -20.11
N PHE A 65 -1.51 4.24 -21.00
CA PHE A 65 -0.61 3.07 -20.98
C PHE A 65 0.73 3.32 -21.70
N VAL A 66 0.92 4.49 -22.30
CA VAL A 66 2.23 5.03 -22.72
C VAL A 66 2.30 6.48 -22.22
N PRO A 67 3.14 6.80 -21.22
CA PRO A 67 3.31 8.18 -20.81
C PRO A 67 3.75 9.01 -22.02
N LYS A 68 3.03 10.08 -22.35
CA LYS A 68 3.65 11.18 -23.08
C LYS A 68 4.82 11.60 -22.22
N THR A 69 6.02 11.52 -22.79
CA THR A 69 7.21 12.11 -22.20
C THR A 69 6.88 13.58 -21.93
N THR A 70 6.50 13.90 -20.70
CA THR A 70 6.75 15.22 -20.14
C THR A 70 8.21 15.45 -20.46
N LYS A 71 8.44 16.48 -21.30
CA LYS A 71 9.74 16.80 -21.90
C LYS A 71 10.83 16.37 -20.95
N ALA A 72 11.66 15.42 -21.38
CA ALA A 72 12.82 15.00 -20.63
C ALA A 72 13.46 16.24 -20.04
N THR A 73 13.32 16.44 -18.73
CA THR A 73 14.02 17.48 -18.02
C THR A 73 15.46 16.99 -18.06
N THR A 74 16.13 17.34 -19.13
CA THR A 74 17.57 17.27 -19.23
C THR A 74 18.11 17.96 -17.98
N ALA A 75 19.02 17.26 -17.29
CA ALA A 75 19.94 17.77 -16.28
C ALA A 75 19.56 17.51 -14.82
N ARG A 76 20.34 16.63 -14.20
CA ARG A 76 20.97 16.71 -12.86
C ARG A 76 20.14 17.02 -11.59
N ASP A 77 18.93 17.53 -11.67
CA ASP A 77 18.07 17.92 -10.54
C ASP A 77 16.96 16.89 -10.24
N ALA A 78 16.84 15.82 -11.02
CA ALA A 78 15.82 14.79 -10.85
C ALA A 78 16.16 13.73 -9.78
N TYR A 79 17.45 13.52 -9.47
CA TYR A 79 17.84 12.54 -8.47
C TYR A 79 17.76 13.13 -7.05
N PRO A 80 17.30 12.36 -6.04
CA PRO A 80 17.26 12.83 -4.67
C PRO A 80 18.61 13.40 -4.22
N ASN A 81 18.64 14.69 -3.85
CA ASN A 81 19.84 15.34 -3.33
C ASN A 81 19.93 15.12 -1.81
N ILE A 82 20.14 13.87 -1.41
CA ILE A 82 20.16 13.48 0.00
C ILE A 82 21.60 13.52 0.52
N SER A 83 21.83 14.33 1.56
CA SER A 83 23.15 14.37 2.22
C SER A 83 23.54 13.00 2.79
N LYS A 84 24.84 12.69 2.86
CA LYS A 84 25.32 11.42 3.44
C LYS A 84 24.82 11.17 4.87
N LYS A 85 24.71 12.25 5.68
CA LYS A 85 24.17 12.18 7.05
C LYS A 85 22.69 11.77 7.03
N ARG A 86 21.88 12.41 6.17
CA ARG A 86 20.46 12.09 6.06
C ARG A 86 20.23 10.70 5.47
N SER A 87 21.02 10.29 4.48
CA SER A 87 20.99 8.93 3.93
C SER A 87 21.26 7.87 5.02
N ALA A 88 22.25 8.10 5.89
CA ALA A 88 22.53 7.20 7.02
C ALA A 88 21.39 7.16 8.05
N GLU A 89 20.74 8.29 8.31
CA GLU A 89 19.56 8.37 9.19
C GLU A 89 18.37 7.60 8.59
N LEU A 90 18.06 7.81 7.30
CA LEU A 90 17.01 7.08 6.60
C LEU A 90 17.30 5.57 6.60
N LYS A 91 18.56 5.17 6.39
CA LYS A 91 19.00 3.77 6.51
C LYS A 91 18.76 3.19 7.91
N SER A 92 18.92 3.99 8.97
CA SER A 92 18.59 3.58 10.33
C SER A 92 17.09 3.50 10.57
N ARG A 93 16.29 4.39 9.95
CA ARG A 93 14.82 4.37 10.06
C ARG A 93 14.24 3.11 9.41
N ILE A 94 14.64 2.78 8.18
CA ILE A 94 14.14 1.58 7.48
C ILE A 94 14.53 0.26 8.19
N ALA A 95 15.54 0.30 9.07
CA ALA A 95 15.96 -0.82 9.91
C ALA A 95 15.11 -1.03 11.17
N SER A 96 14.13 -0.17 11.42
CA SER A 96 13.32 -0.18 12.64
C SER A 96 11.88 -0.58 12.34
N TRP A 97 11.24 -1.31 13.26
CA TRP A 97 9.79 -1.54 13.20
C TRP A 97 8.97 -0.27 13.43
N ASP A 98 9.56 0.72 14.10
CA ASP A 98 8.99 2.05 14.32
C ASP A 98 9.19 2.99 13.12
N PHE A 99 9.54 2.45 11.95
CA PHE A 99 9.53 3.22 10.71
C PHE A 99 8.13 3.81 10.48
N SER A 100 8.14 5.03 9.96
CA SER A 100 6.95 5.75 9.53
C SER A 100 7.33 6.58 8.30
N PRO A 101 6.53 6.56 7.24
CA PRO A 101 6.75 7.44 6.09
C PRO A 101 6.26 8.87 6.38
N PHE A 102 5.48 9.08 7.45
CA PHE A 102 5.03 10.42 7.82
C PHE A 102 6.22 11.34 8.15
N GLY A 103 6.14 12.58 7.67
CA GLY A 103 7.21 13.57 7.82
C GLY A 103 8.43 13.34 6.91
N LEU A 104 8.35 12.39 5.96
CA LEU A 104 9.31 12.29 4.86
C LEU A 104 8.75 13.00 3.62
N ASN A 105 9.58 13.77 2.95
CA ASN A 105 9.21 14.32 1.64
C ASN A 105 9.40 13.26 0.53
N GLN A 106 8.90 13.55 -0.66
CA GLN A 106 8.94 12.62 -1.80
C GLN A 106 10.36 12.15 -2.16
N GLN A 107 11.37 13.04 -2.13
CA GLN A 107 12.76 12.65 -2.41
C GLN A 107 13.30 11.66 -1.36
N GLU A 108 12.92 11.84 -0.10
CA GLU A 108 13.32 10.94 0.99
C GLU A 108 12.62 9.59 0.90
N LEU A 109 11.34 9.57 0.53
CA LEU A 109 10.60 8.33 0.25
C LEU A 109 11.25 7.54 -0.89
N ILE A 110 11.53 8.21 -2.02
CA ILE A 110 12.26 7.62 -3.15
C ILE A 110 13.62 7.08 -2.71
N HIS A 111 14.34 7.83 -1.87
CA HIS A 111 15.64 7.39 -1.37
C HIS A 111 15.55 6.20 -0.40
N CYS A 112 14.49 6.10 0.42
CA CYS A 112 14.23 4.93 1.26
C CYS A 112 14.04 3.67 0.40
N VAL A 113 13.26 3.76 -0.67
CA VAL A 113 13.07 2.67 -1.64
C VAL A 113 14.42 2.27 -2.26
N TYR A 114 15.21 3.25 -2.70
CA TYR A 114 16.56 3.02 -3.22
C TYR A 114 17.44 2.25 -2.21
N LEU A 115 17.47 2.66 -0.94
CA LEU A 115 18.29 2.02 0.09
C LEU A 115 17.90 0.55 0.34
N ILE A 116 16.61 0.24 0.27
CA ILE A 116 16.10 -1.14 0.39
C ILE A 116 16.57 -1.98 -0.81
N PHE A 117 16.38 -1.48 -2.05
CA PHE A 117 16.79 -2.21 -3.24
C PHE A 117 18.32 -2.31 -3.39
N GLU A 118 19.07 -1.26 -3.02
CA GLU A 118 20.53 -1.28 -3.00
C GLU A 118 21.03 -2.43 -2.13
N GLN A 119 20.45 -2.61 -0.94
CA GLN A 119 20.80 -3.71 -0.05
C GLN A 119 20.54 -5.08 -0.70
N VAL A 120 19.36 -5.27 -1.28
CA VAL A 120 18.94 -6.54 -1.88
C VAL A 120 19.80 -6.89 -3.10
N LEU A 121 20.12 -5.90 -3.92
CA LEU A 121 20.96 -6.07 -5.11
C LEU A 121 22.44 -6.37 -4.78
N THR A 122 22.87 -6.23 -3.51
CA THR A 122 24.20 -6.68 -3.08
C THR A 122 24.32 -8.21 -2.97
N LEU A 123 23.19 -8.94 -2.93
CA LEU A 123 23.18 -10.39 -2.80
C LEU A 123 23.91 -11.04 -3.99
N PRO A 124 24.85 -11.98 -3.75
CA PRO A 124 25.65 -12.60 -4.81
C PRO A 124 24.84 -13.16 -5.97
N GLU A 125 23.70 -13.77 -5.67
CA GLU A 125 22.78 -14.40 -6.61
C GLU A 125 22.07 -13.39 -7.52
N LEU A 126 21.98 -12.12 -7.12
CA LEU A 126 21.32 -11.04 -7.87
C LEU A 126 22.31 -10.13 -8.61
N LYS A 127 23.63 -10.30 -8.42
CA LYS A 127 24.65 -9.47 -9.08
C LYS A 127 24.58 -9.47 -10.61
N HIS A 128 24.06 -10.56 -11.19
CA HIS A 128 23.89 -10.68 -12.65
C HIS A 128 22.85 -9.71 -13.22
N LEU A 129 21.91 -9.20 -12.40
CA LEU A 129 20.92 -8.22 -12.85
C LEU A 129 21.60 -6.89 -13.24
N ASP A 130 22.74 -6.54 -12.64
CA ASP A 130 23.55 -5.35 -12.96
C ASP A 130 22.75 -4.03 -13.12
N ILE A 131 21.68 -3.86 -12.33
CA ILE A 131 20.82 -2.67 -12.35
C ILE A 131 21.64 -1.47 -11.88
N LYS A 132 21.76 -0.45 -12.73
CA LYS A 132 22.55 0.75 -12.42
C LYS A 132 21.79 1.65 -11.45
N THR A 133 22.51 2.37 -10.59
CA THR A 133 21.93 3.35 -9.65
C THR A 133 20.99 4.35 -10.34
N ALA A 134 21.41 4.94 -11.46
CA ALA A 134 20.59 5.86 -12.24
C ALA A 134 19.30 5.20 -12.75
N GLN A 135 19.40 4.00 -13.32
CA GLN A 135 18.28 3.22 -13.82
C GLN A 135 17.27 2.86 -12.72
N LEU A 136 17.77 2.50 -11.53
CA LEU A 136 16.92 2.21 -10.37
C LEU A 136 16.19 3.47 -9.89
N TYR A 137 16.88 4.62 -9.80
CA TYR A 137 16.21 5.87 -9.45
C TYR A 137 15.18 6.30 -10.49
N ASP A 138 15.51 6.22 -11.78
CA ASP A 138 14.57 6.56 -12.86
C ASP A 138 13.29 5.72 -12.75
N PHE A 139 13.43 4.42 -12.49
CA PHE A 139 12.30 3.53 -12.24
C PHE A 139 11.48 3.93 -11.00
N ILE A 140 12.13 4.22 -9.88
CA ILE A 140 11.43 4.59 -8.63
C ILE A 140 10.72 5.94 -8.79
N ILE A 141 11.33 6.92 -9.47
CA ILE A 141 10.73 8.24 -9.71
C ILE A 141 9.49 8.10 -10.57
N ASP A 142 9.57 7.36 -11.68
CA ASP A 142 8.42 7.15 -12.56
C ASP A 142 7.32 6.33 -11.85
N LEU A 143 7.70 5.35 -11.03
CA LEU A 143 6.74 4.61 -10.20
C LEU A 143 6.08 5.50 -9.14
N ALA A 144 6.84 6.35 -8.46
CA ALA A 144 6.28 7.30 -7.49
C ALA A 144 5.28 8.25 -8.16
N SER A 145 5.54 8.66 -9.41
CA SER A 145 4.68 9.59 -10.16
C SER A 145 3.33 9.01 -10.59
N VAL A 146 3.16 7.68 -10.57
CA VAL A 146 1.87 7.05 -10.87
C VAL A 146 1.01 6.84 -9.62
N TYR A 147 1.55 7.10 -8.43
CA TYR A 147 0.74 7.18 -7.21
C TYR A 147 0.15 8.59 -7.09
N HIS A 148 -1.12 8.67 -6.69
CA HIS A 148 -1.84 9.94 -6.55
C HIS A 148 -1.66 10.47 -5.13
N ASP A 149 -1.07 11.66 -4.99
CA ASP A 149 -0.85 12.32 -3.69
C ASP A 149 -2.18 12.79 -3.07
N GLU A 150 -3.24 12.92 -3.87
CA GLU A 150 -4.59 13.28 -3.40
C GLU A 150 -5.31 12.12 -2.70
N ASN A 151 -4.84 10.87 -2.87
CA ASN A 151 -5.42 9.75 -2.14
C ASN A 151 -4.95 9.81 -0.67
N PRO A 152 -5.86 9.87 0.32
CA PRO A 152 -5.47 9.92 1.73
C PRO A 152 -4.64 8.71 2.17
N TYR A 153 -4.99 7.50 1.72
CA TYR A 153 -4.34 6.25 2.12
C TYR A 153 -3.53 5.64 0.98
N HIS A 154 -4.14 5.33 -0.18
CA HIS A 154 -3.49 4.59 -1.27
C HIS A 154 -2.60 5.50 -2.14
N ASN A 155 -1.56 6.05 -1.53
CA ASN A 155 -0.55 6.93 -2.12
C ASN A 155 0.87 6.32 -2.03
N PHE A 156 1.90 7.04 -2.51
CA PHE A 156 3.26 6.51 -2.54
C PHE A 156 3.82 6.24 -1.13
N ALA A 157 3.40 7.00 -0.12
CA ALA A 157 3.85 6.79 1.26
C ALA A 157 3.36 5.44 1.82
N HIS A 158 2.13 5.03 1.50
CA HIS A 158 1.62 3.69 1.82
C HIS A 158 2.44 2.60 1.14
N ALA A 159 2.70 2.72 -0.16
CA ALA A 159 3.54 1.76 -0.89
C ALA A 159 4.97 1.62 -0.30
N VAL A 160 5.56 2.73 0.17
CA VAL A 160 6.85 2.72 0.88
C VAL A 160 6.74 2.05 2.26
N ASP A 161 5.65 2.27 3.00
CA ASP A 161 5.42 1.61 4.29
C ASP A 161 5.28 0.09 4.13
N VAL A 162 4.52 -0.37 3.13
CA VAL A 162 4.37 -1.79 2.79
C VAL A 162 5.71 -2.41 2.38
N LEU A 163 6.47 -1.75 1.50
CA LEU A 163 7.81 -2.18 1.12
C LEU A 163 8.73 -2.29 2.34
N GLN A 164 8.72 -1.30 3.22
CA GLN A 164 9.58 -1.28 4.41
C GLN A 164 9.15 -2.36 5.42
N CYS A 165 7.85 -2.54 5.63
CA CYS A 165 7.30 -3.58 6.50
C CYS A 165 7.81 -4.96 6.08
N LEU A 166 7.65 -5.25 4.80
CA LEU A 166 8.10 -6.48 4.18
C LEU A 166 9.62 -6.67 4.30
N PHE A 167 10.38 -5.62 4.00
CA PHE A 167 11.83 -5.62 4.15
C PHE A 167 12.26 -5.94 5.59
N PHE A 168 11.62 -5.32 6.59
CA PHE A 168 11.88 -5.57 8.01
C PHE A 168 11.56 -7.02 8.39
N MET A 169 10.39 -7.54 7.99
CA MET A 169 10.01 -8.94 8.24
C MET A 169 11.01 -9.93 7.63
N LEU A 170 11.49 -9.67 6.41
CA LEU A 170 12.52 -10.50 5.74
C LEU A 170 13.87 -10.45 6.47
N CYS A 171 14.21 -9.34 7.12
CA CYS A 171 15.39 -9.22 7.96
C CYS A 171 15.24 -10.02 9.26
N GLU A 172 14.09 -9.93 9.94
CA GLU A 172 13.82 -10.70 11.16
C GLU A 172 13.78 -12.20 10.88
N LEU A 173 13.28 -12.62 9.72
CA LEU A 173 13.31 -14.01 9.25
C LEU A 173 14.72 -14.51 8.88
N SER A 174 15.74 -13.64 8.94
CA SER A 174 17.12 -13.92 8.52
C SER A 174 17.27 -14.29 7.04
N VAL A 175 16.28 -13.91 6.20
CA VAL A 175 16.33 -14.08 4.75
C VAL A 175 17.18 -12.98 4.10
N LEU A 176 17.17 -11.77 4.68
CA LEU A 176 18.00 -10.64 4.25
C LEU A 176 19.02 -10.23 5.33
N PRO A 177 20.33 -10.14 5.00
CA PRO A 177 21.35 -9.71 5.95
C PRO A 177 21.38 -8.18 6.06
N PHE A 178 20.62 -7.58 6.98
CA PHE A 178 20.61 -6.12 7.16
C PHE A 178 21.02 -5.65 8.56
N THR A 179 20.51 -6.28 9.62
CA THR A 179 20.84 -5.90 10.99
C THR A 179 21.99 -6.76 11.52
N LYS A 180 22.98 -6.14 12.16
CA LYS A 180 24.16 -6.83 12.75
C LYS A 180 23.81 -7.77 13.92
N LYS A 181 22.53 -7.98 14.24
CA LYS A 181 22.08 -8.81 15.38
C LYS A 181 22.34 -10.30 15.18
N HIS A 182 22.56 -10.79 13.95
CA HIS A 182 22.83 -12.20 13.69
C HIS A 182 24.29 -12.51 13.36
N LYS A 183 25.16 -12.26 14.35
CA LYS A 183 26.30 -13.15 14.63
C LYS A 183 26.02 -13.89 15.93
N SER A 184 24.93 -14.64 15.98
CA SER A 184 24.76 -15.67 17.00
C SER A 184 25.05 -17.01 16.33
N ASN A 185 26.17 -17.60 16.74
CA ASN A 185 26.55 -19.00 16.62
C ASN A 185 25.43 -19.96 16.17
N SER A 186 25.17 -20.04 14.87
CA SER A 186 24.55 -21.23 14.28
C SER A 186 25.66 -22.16 13.80
N SER A 187 26.42 -22.65 14.79
CA SER A 187 26.85 -24.04 14.80
C SER A 187 25.68 -24.91 15.25
N SER A 188 24.48 -24.64 14.74
CA SER A 188 23.33 -25.52 14.83
C SER A 188 23.40 -26.44 13.63
N SER A 189 23.39 -27.73 13.96
CA SER A 189 23.29 -28.87 13.07
C SER A 189 22.36 -28.60 11.87
N LYS A 190 22.72 -29.18 10.72
CA LYS A 190 21.93 -29.32 9.49
C LYS A 190 20.57 -30.03 9.66
N LEU A 191 19.93 -29.98 10.84
CA LEU A 191 18.89 -30.94 11.19
C LEU A 191 17.45 -30.47 11.00
N ASN A 192 17.13 -29.18 10.83
CA ASN A 192 15.77 -28.74 10.48
C ASN A 192 15.79 -27.50 9.57
N ARG A 193 15.43 -27.66 8.29
CA ARG A 193 15.16 -26.53 7.40
C ARG A 193 13.89 -25.82 7.86
N LYS A 194 13.92 -24.48 7.97
CA LYS A 194 12.75 -23.69 8.28
C LYS A 194 11.96 -23.34 7.01
N PRO A 195 10.64 -23.06 7.08
CA PRO A 195 9.86 -22.69 5.91
C PRO A 195 10.40 -21.46 5.15
N GLN A 196 10.95 -20.47 5.86
CA GLN A 196 11.57 -19.30 5.20
C GLN A 196 12.79 -19.65 4.33
N ASP A 197 13.43 -20.81 4.54
CA ASP A 197 14.58 -21.27 3.74
C ASP A 197 14.16 -21.68 2.31
N LEU A 198 12.86 -21.69 2.00
CA LEU A 198 12.35 -21.82 0.64
C LEU A 198 12.55 -20.55 -0.18
N LEU A 199 12.56 -19.37 0.45
CA LEU A 199 12.68 -18.09 -0.24
C LEU A 199 14.11 -17.95 -0.78
N ARG A 200 14.24 -17.78 -2.09
CA ARG A 200 15.53 -17.50 -2.73
C ARG A 200 15.66 -15.99 -2.94
N PRO A 201 16.88 -15.46 -3.10
CA PRO A 201 17.11 -14.04 -3.35
C PRO A 201 16.25 -13.45 -4.49
N LYS A 202 16.00 -14.21 -5.55
CA LYS A 202 15.14 -13.77 -6.66
C LYS A 202 13.65 -13.65 -6.30
N ASP A 203 13.16 -14.51 -5.42
CA ASP A 203 11.78 -14.42 -4.91
C ASP A 203 11.64 -13.20 -4.00
N VAL A 204 12.66 -12.91 -3.19
CA VAL A 204 12.72 -11.71 -2.34
C VAL A 204 12.72 -10.44 -3.19
N PHE A 205 13.55 -10.40 -4.24
CA PHE A 205 13.56 -9.28 -5.19
C PHE A 205 12.20 -9.09 -5.86
N ALA A 206 11.60 -10.17 -6.38
CA ALA A 206 10.26 -10.14 -6.97
C ALA A 206 9.20 -9.64 -5.98
N LEU A 207 9.23 -10.11 -4.74
CA LEU A 207 8.27 -9.74 -3.70
C LEU A 207 8.39 -8.26 -3.30
N LEU A 208 9.60 -7.72 -3.21
CA LEU A 208 9.81 -6.29 -2.94
C LEU A 208 9.40 -5.40 -4.13
N ILE A 209 9.62 -5.86 -5.37
CA ILE A 209 9.08 -5.20 -6.58
C ILE A 209 7.54 -5.19 -6.55
N ALA A 210 6.92 -6.31 -6.16
CA ALA A 210 5.47 -6.38 -6.00
C ALA A 210 4.98 -5.40 -4.93
N ALA A 211 5.64 -5.35 -3.76
CA ALA A 211 5.25 -4.47 -2.66
C ALA A 211 5.26 -2.98 -3.02
N ILE A 212 6.30 -2.48 -3.69
CA ILE A 212 6.35 -1.05 -4.04
C ILE A 212 5.38 -0.65 -5.17
N GLY A 213 4.86 -1.62 -5.92
CA GLY A 213 3.93 -1.38 -7.03
C GLY A 213 2.54 -1.97 -6.84
N HIS A 214 2.20 -2.49 -5.65
CA HIS A 214 0.97 -3.25 -5.43
C HIS A 214 -0.30 -2.42 -5.63
N ASP A 215 -0.22 -1.10 -5.43
CA ASP A 215 -1.29 -0.11 -5.57
C ASP A 215 -0.99 0.96 -6.64
N ALA A 216 -0.11 0.66 -7.61
CA ALA A 216 0.30 1.63 -8.60
C ALA A 216 -0.90 2.14 -9.44
N ALA A 217 -1.09 3.47 -9.51
CA ALA A 217 -2.26 4.11 -10.15
C ALA A 217 -3.62 3.86 -9.46
N HIS A 218 -3.64 3.63 -8.14
CA HIS A 218 -4.88 3.47 -7.38
C HIS A 218 -5.78 4.71 -7.46
N PRO A 219 -7.07 4.58 -7.84
CA PRO A 219 -7.93 5.73 -8.08
C PRO A 219 -8.54 6.36 -6.82
N GLY A 220 -8.29 5.78 -5.63
CA GLY A 220 -8.90 6.21 -4.38
C GLY A 220 -10.29 5.61 -4.14
N VAL A 221 -10.66 4.59 -4.91
CA VAL A 221 -11.93 3.86 -4.81
C VAL A 221 -11.69 2.36 -4.99
N ASN A 222 -12.56 1.53 -4.42
CA ASN A 222 -12.40 0.07 -4.43
C ASN A 222 -12.96 -0.62 -5.69
N ASN A 223 -12.69 -1.92 -5.84
CA ASN A 223 -13.17 -2.76 -6.95
C ASN A 223 -14.70 -2.71 -7.12
N MET A 224 -15.47 -2.71 -6.02
CA MET A 224 -16.93 -2.71 -6.04
C MET A 224 -17.49 -1.40 -6.61
N PHE A 225 -16.86 -0.27 -6.30
CA PHE A 225 -17.19 1.01 -6.90
C PHE A 225 -17.01 0.98 -8.43
N LEU A 226 -15.88 0.46 -8.92
CA LEU A 226 -15.62 0.36 -10.37
C LEU A 226 -16.64 -0.54 -11.08
N ILE A 227 -17.04 -1.64 -10.45
CA ILE A 227 -18.06 -2.56 -11.00
C ILE A 227 -19.43 -1.87 -11.04
N ASN A 228 -19.86 -1.27 -9.93
CA ASN A 228 -21.19 -0.67 -9.82
C ASN A 228 -21.35 0.60 -10.68
N SER A 229 -20.26 1.33 -10.91
CA SER A 229 -20.22 2.47 -11.84
C SER A 229 -20.07 2.06 -13.31
N SER A 230 -20.01 0.75 -13.61
CA SER A 230 -19.77 0.22 -14.97
C SER A 230 -18.48 0.76 -15.60
N ASN A 231 -17.44 0.91 -14.80
CA ASN A 231 -16.16 1.42 -15.27
C ASN A 231 -15.56 0.50 -16.36
N PRO A 232 -14.95 1.04 -17.42
CA PRO A 232 -14.37 0.21 -18.47
C PRO A 232 -13.28 -0.77 -18.01
N LEU A 233 -12.54 -0.44 -16.94
CA LEU A 233 -11.57 -1.35 -16.34
C LEU A 233 -12.24 -2.60 -15.75
N ALA A 234 -13.41 -2.43 -15.12
CA ALA A 234 -14.17 -3.56 -14.59
C ALA A 234 -14.59 -4.52 -15.72
N THR A 235 -15.02 -3.96 -16.86
CA THR A 235 -15.30 -4.75 -18.07
C THR A 235 -14.05 -5.44 -18.62
N LEU A 236 -12.91 -4.73 -18.69
CA LEU A 236 -11.65 -5.27 -19.21
C LEU A 236 -11.15 -6.47 -18.40
N TYR A 237 -11.24 -6.38 -17.08
CA TYR A 237 -10.78 -7.42 -16.15
C TYR A 237 -11.90 -8.38 -15.71
N ASN A 238 -13.09 -8.27 -16.32
CA ASN A 238 -14.25 -9.12 -16.05
C ASN A 238 -14.62 -9.18 -14.57
N ASP A 239 -14.63 -8.01 -13.91
CA ASP A 239 -14.99 -7.82 -12.50
C ASP A 239 -14.13 -8.61 -11.50
N ARG A 240 -12.95 -9.10 -11.92
CA ARG A 240 -12.04 -9.89 -11.08
C ARG A 240 -10.76 -9.12 -10.80
N SER A 241 -10.54 -8.80 -9.53
CA SER A 241 -9.33 -8.15 -9.05
C SER A 241 -8.91 -6.98 -9.97
N VAL A 242 -9.87 -6.09 -10.21
CA VAL A 242 -9.83 -5.07 -11.29
C VAL A 242 -8.64 -4.14 -11.06
N LEU A 243 -8.52 -3.64 -9.84
CA LEU A 243 -7.45 -2.76 -9.39
C LEU A 243 -6.11 -3.49 -9.32
N GLU A 244 -6.06 -4.68 -8.73
CA GLU A 244 -4.82 -5.45 -8.61
C GLU A 244 -4.26 -5.83 -10.00
N SER A 245 -5.14 -6.07 -10.97
CA SER A 245 -4.77 -6.28 -12.37
C SER A 245 -4.24 -5.01 -13.05
N LEU A 246 -4.83 -3.84 -12.74
CA LEU A 246 -4.32 -2.54 -13.17
C LEU A 246 -2.92 -2.28 -12.58
N HIS A 247 -2.75 -2.43 -11.27
CA HIS A 247 -1.48 -2.20 -10.56
C HIS A 247 -0.37 -3.07 -11.14
N SER A 248 -0.66 -4.36 -11.35
CA SER A 248 0.28 -5.28 -11.99
C SER A 248 0.65 -4.82 -13.40
N MET A 249 -0.34 -4.45 -14.22
CA MET A 249 -0.08 -3.97 -15.59
C MET A 249 0.82 -2.73 -15.59
N THR A 250 0.47 -1.70 -14.80
CA THR A 250 1.23 -0.46 -14.65
C THR A 250 2.68 -0.74 -14.24
N LEU A 251 2.88 -1.59 -13.23
CA LEU A 251 4.21 -1.96 -12.75
C LEU A 251 5.05 -2.64 -13.85
N PHE A 252 4.49 -3.60 -14.59
CA PHE A 252 5.23 -4.29 -15.66
C PHE A 252 5.59 -3.36 -16.82
N GLN A 253 4.76 -2.36 -17.12
CA GLN A 253 5.09 -1.34 -18.11
C GLN A 253 6.28 -0.50 -17.70
N LEU A 254 6.33 -0.06 -16.43
CA LEU A 254 7.46 0.68 -15.89
C LEU A 254 8.73 -0.18 -15.85
N LEU A 255 8.65 -1.42 -15.37
CA LEU A 255 9.78 -2.35 -15.40
C LEU A 255 10.36 -2.54 -16.82
N ASN A 256 9.48 -2.61 -17.83
CA ASN A 256 9.91 -2.73 -19.22
C ASN A 256 10.48 -1.41 -19.77
N LYS A 257 9.87 -0.26 -19.45
CA LYS A 257 10.35 1.08 -19.83
C LYS A 257 11.79 1.30 -19.37
N HIS A 258 12.10 0.89 -18.13
CA HIS A 258 13.43 1.06 -17.55
C HIS A 258 14.38 -0.10 -17.83
N GLY A 259 14.03 -1.07 -18.68
CA GLY A 259 14.93 -2.16 -19.05
C GLY A 259 15.16 -3.22 -17.96
N ILE A 260 14.40 -3.21 -16.87
CA ILE A 260 14.60 -4.13 -15.73
C ILE A 260 14.17 -5.55 -16.08
N ILE A 261 13.11 -5.69 -16.88
CA ILE A 261 12.63 -7.01 -17.34
C ILE A 261 13.72 -7.78 -18.09
N GLN A 262 14.45 -7.09 -18.97
CA GLN A 262 15.51 -7.64 -19.80
C GLN A 262 16.69 -8.13 -18.95
N LEU A 263 16.90 -7.53 -17.77
CA LEU A 263 17.95 -7.93 -16.82
C LEU A 263 17.55 -9.17 -16.02
N VAL A 264 16.26 -9.34 -15.73
CA VAL A 264 15.72 -10.55 -15.07
C VAL A 264 15.80 -11.77 -15.99
N GLY A 265 15.52 -11.58 -17.29
CA GLY A 265 15.63 -12.64 -18.29
C GLY A 265 14.86 -12.31 -19.56
N ASP A 266 15.09 -13.08 -20.63
CA ASP A 266 14.25 -13.01 -21.83
C ASP A 266 12.79 -13.29 -21.44
N THR A 267 11.84 -12.57 -22.03
CA THR A 267 10.39 -12.79 -21.83
C THR A 267 9.92 -14.24 -22.05
N LYS A 268 10.70 -15.06 -22.76
CA LYS A 268 10.46 -16.49 -23.00
C LYS A 268 11.24 -17.41 -22.06
N SER A 269 12.08 -16.88 -21.19
CA SER A 269 12.91 -17.65 -20.25
C SER A 269 12.08 -18.19 -19.08
N ALA A 270 12.59 -19.21 -18.40
CA ALA A 270 11.93 -19.76 -17.21
C ALA A 270 12.04 -18.77 -16.03
N GLU A 271 13.15 -18.05 -15.95
CA GLU A 271 13.45 -17.04 -14.94
C GLU A 271 12.47 -15.88 -15.00
N TYR A 272 12.20 -15.33 -16.19
CA TYR A 272 11.19 -14.29 -16.36
C TYR A 272 9.79 -14.78 -16.01
N ARG A 273 9.41 -16.00 -16.45
CA ARG A 273 8.09 -16.58 -16.12
C ARG A 273 7.92 -16.73 -14.61
N GLU A 274 8.95 -17.20 -13.92
CA GLU A 274 8.93 -17.37 -12.47
C GLU A 274 8.86 -16.02 -11.75
N PHE A 275 9.72 -15.05 -12.11
CA PHE A 275 9.67 -13.68 -11.59
C PHE A 275 8.28 -13.07 -11.79
N ARG A 276 7.75 -13.14 -13.02
CA ARG A 276 6.43 -12.60 -13.34
C ARG A 276 5.33 -13.28 -12.53
N LYS A 277 5.38 -14.60 -12.39
CA LYS A 277 4.41 -15.34 -11.58
C LYS A 277 4.42 -14.86 -10.14
N THR A 278 5.59 -14.75 -9.50
CA THR A 278 5.70 -14.29 -8.11
C THR A 278 5.17 -12.87 -7.96
N VAL A 279 5.59 -11.91 -8.81
CA VAL A 279 5.12 -10.52 -8.75
C VAL A 279 3.60 -10.44 -8.91
N VAL A 280 3.04 -11.07 -9.95
CA VAL A 280 1.60 -11.01 -10.23
C VAL A 280 0.80 -11.71 -9.13
N SER A 281 1.23 -12.89 -8.68
CA SER A 281 0.51 -13.61 -7.62
C SER A 281 0.53 -12.87 -6.29
N SER A 282 1.60 -12.14 -6.00
CA SER A 282 1.72 -11.32 -4.80
C SER A 282 0.81 -10.10 -4.86
N ILE A 283 0.75 -9.39 -5.98
CA ILE A 283 -0.17 -8.25 -6.16
C ILE A 283 -1.62 -8.73 -6.14
N LEU A 284 -1.98 -9.79 -6.88
CA LEU A 284 -3.35 -10.31 -6.85
C LEU A 284 -3.77 -10.82 -5.46
N ALA A 285 -2.81 -11.20 -4.60
CA ALA A 285 -3.11 -11.60 -3.23
C ALA A 285 -3.56 -10.44 -2.35
N THR A 286 -3.29 -9.17 -2.69
CA THR A 286 -3.74 -8.02 -1.91
C THR A 286 -5.25 -7.79 -2.03
N ASP A 287 -5.91 -8.33 -3.06
CA ASP A 287 -7.37 -8.31 -3.19
C ASP A 287 -8.04 -8.90 -1.95
N MET A 288 -8.74 -8.04 -1.21
CA MET A 288 -9.39 -8.41 0.04
C MET A 288 -10.60 -9.33 -0.16
N SER A 289 -11.15 -9.43 -1.38
CA SER A 289 -12.19 -10.42 -1.69
C SER A 289 -11.66 -11.87 -1.67
N LEU A 290 -10.35 -12.05 -1.88
CA LEU A 290 -9.66 -13.35 -1.84
C LEU A 290 -9.07 -13.67 -0.46
N HIS A 291 -9.18 -12.76 0.52
CA HIS A 291 -8.49 -12.86 1.81
C HIS A 291 -8.73 -14.19 2.52
N LEU A 292 -9.99 -14.62 2.66
CA LEU A 292 -10.34 -15.86 3.36
C LEU A 292 -9.79 -17.11 2.67
N GLU A 293 -9.71 -17.10 1.34
CA GLU A 293 -9.12 -18.19 0.56
C GLU A 293 -7.62 -18.30 0.86
N TYR A 294 -6.90 -17.17 0.89
CA TYR A 294 -5.49 -17.15 1.26
C TYR A 294 -5.25 -17.57 2.71
N VAL A 295 -6.02 -17.06 3.67
CA VAL A 295 -5.92 -17.47 5.08
C VAL A 295 -6.10 -18.98 5.24
N THR A 296 -7.07 -19.57 4.53
CA THR A 296 -7.28 -21.02 4.53
C THR A 296 -6.06 -21.76 3.95
N LYS A 297 -5.54 -21.33 2.80
CA LYS A 297 -4.34 -21.93 2.19
C LYS A 297 -3.11 -21.86 3.11
N ILE A 298 -2.92 -20.74 3.79
CA ILE A 298 -1.82 -20.50 4.75
C ILE A 298 -1.98 -21.41 5.97
N LYS A 299 -3.19 -21.51 6.53
CA LYS A 299 -3.47 -22.42 7.64
C LYS A 299 -3.10 -23.87 7.31
N GLU A 300 -3.47 -24.33 6.11
CA GLU A 300 -3.10 -25.67 5.66
C GLU A 300 -1.59 -25.80 5.37
N GLN A 301 -0.95 -24.72 4.87
CA GLN A 301 0.48 -24.68 4.60
C GLN A 301 1.32 -25.01 5.84
N ALA A 302 0.92 -24.55 7.03
CA ALA A 302 1.60 -24.86 8.29
C ALA A 302 1.79 -26.38 8.52
N THR A 303 0.88 -27.21 8.02
CA THR A 303 1.03 -28.66 8.10
C THR A 303 1.93 -29.23 6.99
N ARG A 304 1.82 -28.70 5.76
CA ARG A 304 2.56 -29.19 4.59
C ARG A 304 4.06 -28.91 4.68
N VAL A 305 4.45 -27.76 5.23
CA VAL A 305 5.86 -27.37 5.36
C VAL A 305 6.64 -28.24 6.36
N ASN A 306 5.98 -28.98 7.24
CA ASN A 306 6.64 -29.97 8.12
C ASN A 306 7.25 -31.15 7.32
N SER A 307 6.75 -31.39 6.10
CA SER A 307 7.23 -32.42 5.18
C SER A 307 7.99 -31.84 3.98
N MET A 308 8.59 -30.64 4.14
CA MET A 308 9.23 -29.91 3.04
C MET A 308 10.35 -30.68 2.33
N ASP A 309 11.07 -31.56 3.04
CA ASP A 309 12.17 -32.36 2.49
C ASP A 309 11.72 -33.45 1.51
N THR A 310 10.43 -33.83 1.52
CA THR A 310 9.86 -34.83 0.59
C THR A 310 9.07 -34.19 -0.56
N MET A 311 8.98 -32.86 -0.60
CA MET A 311 8.24 -32.14 -1.63
C MET A 311 8.99 -32.12 -2.97
N SER A 312 8.26 -32.32 -4.06
CA SER A 312 8.76 -32.04 -5.42
C SER A 312 9.07 -30.56 -5.61
N GLU A 313 9.88 -30.21 -6.62
CA GLU A 313 10.22 -28.82 -6.94
C GLU A 313 8.98 -27.95 -7.20
N GLN A 314 7.97 -28.49 -7.89
CA GLN A 314 6.71 -27.80 -8.16
C GLN A 314 5.92 -27.50 -6.88
N GLN A 315 5.92 -28.44 -5.94
CA GLN A 315 5.29 -28.25 -4.64
C GLN A 315 6.04 -27.19 -3.82
N GLN A 316 7.38 -27.24 -3.78
CA GLN A 316 8.19 -26.21 -3.13
C GLN A 316 7.99 -24.83 -3.76
N GLU A 317 7.82 -24.73 -5.08
CA GLU A 317 7.44 -23.49 -5.77
C GLU A 317 6.07 -22.98 -5.34
N SER A 318 5.07 -23.86 -5.21
CA SER A 318 3.74 -23.48 -4.75
C SER A 318 3.79 -22.93 -3.32
N GLU A 319 4.48 -23.62 -2.40
CA GLU A 319 4.59 -23.16 -1.01
C GLU A 319 5.37 -21.85 -0.91
N ARG A 320 6.43 -21.69 -1.70
CA ARG A 320 7.19 -20.44 -1.77
C ARG A 320 6.35 -19.25 -2.24
N ASN A 321 5.57 -19.42 -3.31
CA ASN A 321 4.67 -18.36 -3.78
C ASN A 321 3.58 -18.03 -2.76
N LEU A 322 3.11 -19.03 -2.01
CA LEU A 322 2.14 -18.81 -0.93
C LEU A 322 2.77 -18.07 0.26
N ILE A 323 4.04 -18.35 0.61
CA ILE A 323 4.79 -17.56 1.60
C ILE A 323 4.94 -16.11 1.13
N CYS A 324 5.28 -15.88 -0.13
CA CYS A 324 5.33 -14.54 -0.72
C CYS A 324 3.97 -13.82 -0.61
N SER A 325 2.87 -14.51 -0.95
CA SER A 325 1.51 -13.97 -0.84
C SER A 325 1.14 -13.66 0.61
N ALA A 326 1.49 -14.53 1.56
CA ALA A 326 1.25 -14.33 2.98
C ALA A 326 1.99 -13.09 3.52
N LEU A 327 3.27 -12.95 3.17
CA LEU A 327 4.11 -11.83 3.63
C LEU A 327 3.63 -10.48 3.09
N ILE A 328 3.28 -10.39 1.79
CA ILE A 328 2.77 -9.12 1.24
C ILE A 328 1.40 -8.78 1.83
N LYS A 329 0.50 -9.75 2.04
CA LYS A 329 -0.77 -9.49 2.72
C LYS A 329 -0.56 -8.96 4.14
N CYS A 330 0.37 -9.53 4.91
CA CYS A 330 0.71 -8.98 6.22
C CYS A 330 1.29 -7.57 6.13
N ALA A 331 2.14 -7.29 5.13
CA ALA A 331 2.75 -5.98 4.94
C ALA A 331 1.73 -4.90 4.53
N ASP A 332 0.80 -5.25 3.65
CA ASP A 332 -0.24 -4.38 3.09
C ASP A 332 -1.19 -3.86 4.18
N ILE A 333 -1.66 -4.76 5.05
CA ILE A 333 -2.49 -4.39 6.21
C ILE A 333 -1.65 -4.23 7.49
N SER A 334 -0.38 -3.83 7.37
CA SER A 334 0.51 -3.77 8.54
C SER A 334 0.21 -2.62 9.49
N ASN A 335 -0.62 -1.64 9.09
CA ASN A 335 -1.09 -0.54 9.93
C ASN A 335 -1.59 -1.03 11.30
N VAL A 336 -2.32 -2.15 11.36
CA VAL A 336 -2.80 -2.73 12.62
C VAL A 336 -1.71 -3.30 13.52
N ALA A 337 -0.52 -3.58 12.97
CA ALA A 337 0.64 -4.11 13.68
C ALA A 337 1.80 -3.10 13.81
N ARG A 338 1.66 -1.88 13.29
CA ARG A 338 2.59 -0.76 13.54
C ARG A 338 2.45 -0.26 14.98
N PRO A 339 3.45 0.46 15.52
CA PRO A 339 3.27 1.20 16.78
C PRO A 339 2.00 2.06 16.73
N PHE A 340 1.23 2.04 17.82
CA PHE A 340 -0.15 2.54 17.83
C PHE A 340 -0.33 3.93 17.20
N ARG A 341 0.56 4.88 17.47
CA ARG A 341 0.50 6.24 16.91
C ARG A 341 0.50 6.27 15.37
N TRP A 342 1.26 5.38 14.73
CA TRP A 342 1.35 5.31 13.28
C TRP A 342 0.19 4.48 12.71
N GLY A 343 -0.16 3.38 13.38
CA GLY A 343 -1.34 2.59 13.01
C GLY A 343 -2.64 3.40 13.10
N ALA A 344 -2.79 4.23 14.13
CA ALA A 344 -3.94 5.11 14.30
C ALA A 344 -4.01 6.20 13.22
N LYS A 345 -2.89 6.86 12.90
CA LYS A 345 -2.85 7.84 11.81
C LYS A 345 -3.20 7.22 10.46
N TRP A 346 -2.68 6.03 10.16
CA TRP A 346 -3.07 5.30 8.95
C TRP A 346 -4.55 4.89 8.94
N ALA A 347 -5.10 4.51 10.09
CA ALA A 347 -6.52 4.18 10.21
C ALA A 347 -7.42 5.40 9.94
N GLU A 348 -7.04 6.58 10.44
CA GLU A 348 -7.74 7.84 10.17
C GLU A 348 -7.72 8.18 8.66
N LEU A 349 -6.55 8.08 8.01
CA LEU A 349 -6.42 8.30 6.57
C LEU A 349 -7.21 7.28 5.73
N LEU A 350 -7.25 6.02 6.15
CA LEU A 350 -8.04 4.99 5.47
C LEU A 350 -9.55 5.28 5.56
N VAL A 351 -10.02 5.67 6.74
CA VAL A 351 -11.42 6.07 6.92
C VAL A 351 -11.74 7.31 6.08
N GLU A 352 -10.82 8.30 6.01
CA GLU A 352 -10.99 9.47 5.14
C GLU A 352 -11.19 9.07 3.67
N GLU A 353 -10.37 8.14 3.17
CA GLU A 353 -10.52 7.67 1.79
C GLU A 353 -11.85 6.92 1.56
N PHE A 354 -12.28 6.10 2.51
CA PHE A 354 -13.58 5.42 2.44
C PHE A 354 -14.76 6.39 2.46
N VAL A 355 -14.71 7.45 3.27
CA VAL A 355 -15.79 8.44 3.29
C VAL A 355 -15.81 9.28 2.02
N CYS A 356 -14.65 9.63 1.47
CA CYS A 356 -14.54 10.28 0.15
C CYS A 356 -15.19 9.42 -0.96
N GLN A 357 -14.96 8.11 -0.95
CA GLN A 357 -15.67 7.19 -1.84
C GLN A 357 -17.19 7.22 -1.58
N GLY A 358 -17.61 7.21 -0.32
CA GLY A 358 -19.04 7.21 0.04
C GLY A 358 -19.77 8.48 -0.39
N ASP A 359 -19.15 9.65 -0.28
CA ASP A 359 -19.78 10.90 -0.74
C ASP A 359 -19.97 10.91 -2.25
N LEU A 360 -18.97 10.43 -2.97
CA LEU A 360 -19.03 10.22 -4.40
C LEU A 360 -20.10 9.17 -4.78
N GLU A 361 -20.25 8.08 -4.01
CA GLU A 361 -21.36 7.14 -4.18
C GLU A 361 -22.72 7.83 -4.00
N LYS A 362 -22.88 8.73 -3.01
CA LYS A 362 -24.10 9.54 -2.83
C LYS A 362 -24.36 10.44 -4.04
N GLU A 363 -23.33 11.16 -4.52
CA GLU A 363 -23.42 12.05 -5.68
C GLU A 363 -23.85 11.33 -6.96
N LEU A 364 -23.35 10.11 -7.16
CA LEU A 364 -23.69 9.26 -8.31
C LEU A 364 -25.03 8.50 -8.13
N GLY A 365 -25.72 8.68 -7.00
CA GLY A 365 -26.97 7.98 -6.69
C GLY A 365 -26.78 6.46 -6.48
N MET A 366 -25.59 6.05 -6.04
CA MET A 366 -25.23 4.68 -5.72
C MET A 366 -25.49 4.36 -4.23
N PRO A 367 -25.72 3.08 -3.87
CA PRO A 367 -25.82 2.70 -2.47
C PRO A 367 -24.49 2.89 -1.74
N VAL A 368 -24.52 3.52 -0.57
CA VAL A 368 -23.34 3.74 0.28
C VAL A 368 -23.32 2.72 1.42
N LEU A 369 -22.17 2.09 1.63
CA LEU A 369 -21.97 1.19 2.75
C LEU A 369 -21.78 1.98 4.05
N PRO A 370 -22.25 1.49 5.22
CA PRO A 370 -22.06 2.20 6.49
C PRO A 370 -20.60 2.54 6.82
N MET A 371 -19.64 1.73 6.35
CA MET A 371 -18.20 1.98 6.54
C MET A 371 -17.64 3.13 5.69
N ASN A 372 -18.36 3.51 4.62
CA ASN A 372 -18.04 4.62 3.73
C ASN A 372 -18.89 5.85 4.06
N ASP A 373 -19.82 5.77 5.02
CA ASP A 373 -20.70 6.89 5.34
C ASP A 373 -20.11 7.70 6.50
N ARG A 374 -19.71 8.95 6.23
CA ARG A 374 -19.15 9.89 7.21
C ARG A 374 -20.00 10.06 8.47
N ASP A 375 -21.31 9.88 8.37
CA ASP A 375 -22.25 10.04 9.49
C ASP A 375 -22.43 8.76 10.33
N GLN A 376 -21.94 7.61 9.84
CA GLN A 376 -22.13 6.29 10.47
C GLN A 376 -20.83 5.61 10.89
N VAL A 377 -19.72 5.92 10.23
CA VAL A 377 -18.43 5.28 10.53
C VAL A 377 -17.91 5.73 11.91
N ILE A 378 -17.59 4.75 12.74
CA ILE A 378 -16.93 4.96 14.04
C ILE A 378 -15.54 4.33 13.94
N LEU A 379 -14.51 5.15 14.08
CA LEU A 379 -13.11 4.74 13.89
C LEU A 379 -12.76 3.56 14.79
N GLU A 380 -13.02 3.66 16.10
CA GLU A 380 -12.71 2.60 17.06
C GLU A 380 -13.38 1.27 16.71
N ASP A 381 -14.66 1.30 16.31
CA ASP A 381 -15.41 0.09 15.97
C ASP A 381 -14.91 -0.55 14.68
N SER A 382 -14.61 0.27 13.67
CA SER A 382 -13.98 -0.16 12.43
C SER A 382 -12.65 -0.89 12.72
N GLN A 383 -11.76 -0.27 13.51
CA GLN A 383 -10.45 -0.83 13.82
C GLN A 383 -10.52 -2.08 14.70
N ILE A 384 -11.36 -2.09 15.75
CA ILE A 384 -11.56 -3.27 16.60
C ILE A 384 -12.12 -4.44 15.77
N GLY A 385 -13.11 -4.17 14.91
CA GLY A 385 -13.71 -5.16 14.02
C GLY A 385 -12.69 -5.74 13.04
N PHE A 386 -11.96 -4.88 12.33
CA PHE A 386 -10.96 -5.29 11.36
C PHE A 386 -9.84 -6.12 12.00
N ILE A 387 -9.31 -5.68 13.14
CA ILE A 387 -8.27 -6.44 13.85
C ILE A 387 -8.77 -7.82 14.27
N ARG A 388 -9.96 -7.91 14.87
CA ARG A 388 -10.50 -9.16 15.42
C ARG A 388 -10.91 -10.17 14.35
N PHE A 389 -11.57 -9.70 13.30
CA PHE A 389 -12.25 -10.57 12.34
C PHE A 389 -11.49 -10.76 11.03
N VAL A 390 -10.49 -9.93 10.73
CA VAL A 390 -9.73 -9.98 9.47
C VAL A 390 -8.24 -10.18 9.72
N ALA A 391 -7.61 -9.27 10.47
CA ALA A 391 -6.15 -9.23 10.55
C ALA A 391 -5.55 -10.31 11.48
N LEU A 392 -6.12 -10.52 12.68
CA LEU A 392 -5.55 -11.46 13.65
C LEU A 392 -5.46 -12.89 13.10
N ASP A 393 -6.48 -13.36 12.39
CA ASP A 393 -6.46 -14.73 11.82
C ASP A 393 -5.33 -14.87 10.79
N LEU A 394 -5.15 -13.89 9.90
CA LEU A 394 -4.03 -13.90 8.95
C LEU A 394 -2.69 -13.97 9.69
N PHE A 395 -2.41 -13.01 10.59
CA PHE A 395 -1.09 -12.92 11.22
C PHE A 395 -0.79 -14.12 12.14
N GLN A 396 -1.81 -14.68 12.81
CA GLN A 396 -1.64 -15.90 13.59
C GLN A 396 -1.26 -17.09 12.71
N ASN A 397 -1.98 -17.33 11.60
CA ASN A 397 -1.65 -18.43 10.70
C ASN A 397 -0.27 -18.25 10.04
N VAL A 398 0.13 -17.02 9.70
CA VAL A 398 1.49 -16.76 9.17
C VAL A 398 2.54 -17.00 10.25
N ARG A 399 2.31 -16.60 11.50
CA ARG A 399 3.23 -16.87 12.63
C ARG A 399 3.47 -18.37 12.84
N GLU A 400 2.47 -19.22 12.62
CA GLU A 400 2.66 -20.68 12.75
C GLU A 400 3.66 -21.25 11.74
N ILE A 401 3.86 -20.57 10.59
CA ILE A 401 4.85 -20.94 9.56
C ILE A 401 6.16 -20.18 9.76
N LEU A 402 6.07 -18.89 10.07
CA LEU A 402 7.16 -17.93 10.13
C LEU A 402 7.24 -17.35 11.55
N CYS A 403 7.67 -18.16 12.51
CA CYS A 403 7.60 -17.80 13.94
C CYS A 403 8.33 -16.50 14.31
N ASP A 404 9.36 -16.12 13.55
CA ASP A 404 10.16 -14.92 13.80
C ASP A 404 9.36 -13.61 13.54
N ILE A 405 8.15 -13.67 12.95
CA ILE A 405 7.25 -12.50 12.82
C ILE A 405 6.27 -12.32 14.00
N SER A 406 6.44 -13.07 15.10
CA SER A 406 5.55 -13.02 16.28
C SER A 406 5.38 -11.62 16.87
N PHE A 407 6.40 -10.76 16.76
CA PHE A 407 6.36 -9.38 17.25
C PHE A 407 5.18 -8.57 16.66
N ALA A 408 4.77 -8.87 15.43
CA ALA A 408 3.66 -8.17 14.78
C ALA A 408 2.31 -8.57 15.40
N VAL A 409 2.15 -9.84 15.77
CA VAL A 409 0.96 -10.33 16.51
C VAL A 409 0.89 -9.68 17.88
N ASP A 410 2.01 -9.60 18.59
CA ASP A 410 2.08 -8.99 19.93
C ASP A 410 1.72 -7.50 19.88
N GLN A 411 2.27 -6.76 18.90
CA GLN A 411 1.95 -5.34 18.70
C GLN A 411 0.48 -5.14 18.31
N MET A 412 -0.08 -6.00 17.46
CA MET A 412 -1.49 -5.94 17.07
C MET A 412 -2.43 -6.19 18.26
N GLN A 413 -2.10 -7.14 19.13
CA GLN A 413 -2.86 -7.39 20.36
C GLN A 413 -2.77 -6.21 21.33
N ALA A 414 -1.62 -5.55 21.42
CA ALA A 414 -1.47 -4.32 22.21
C ALA A 414 -2.32 -3.18 21.63
N ASN A 415 -2.30 -3.00 20.31
CA ASN A 415 -3.09 -1.99 19.62
C ASN A 415 -4.60 -2.23 19.80
N LEU A 416 -5.05 -3.49 19.73
CA LEU A 416 -6.45 -3.86 19.97
C LEU A 416 -6.93 -3.40 21.35
N LYS A 417 -6.14 -3.67 22.41
CA LYS A 417 -6.46 -3.21 23.77
C LYS A 417 -6.53 -1.69 23.86
N GLN A 418 -5.65 -0.99 23.12
CA GLN A 418 -5.62 0.47 23.12
C GLN A 418 -6.84 1.06 22.40
N TRP A 419 -7.27 0.47 21.28
CA TRP A 419 -8.53 0.83 20.62
C TRP A 419 -9.75 0.59 21.52
N GLU A 420 -9.82 -0.56 22.21
CA GLU A 420 -10.88 -0.85 23.19
C GLU A 420 -10.89 0.18 24.33
N THR A 421 -9.70 0.58 24.81
CA THR A 421 -9.57 1.61 25.85
C THR A 421 -10.04 2.97 25.34
N ARG A 422 -9.67 3.37 24.11
CA ARG A 422 -10.17 4.61 23.48
C ARG A 422 -11.69 4.58 23.39
N LYS A 423 -12.27 3.49 22.88
CA LYS A 423 -13.72 3.32 22.75
C LYS A 423 -14.46 3.51 24.09
N ASN A 424 -13.91 2.96 25.17
CA ASN A 424 -14.53 3.05 26.49
C ASN A 424 -14.31 4.40 27.19
N THR A 425 -13.33 5.21 26.76
CA THR A 425 -12.97 6.48 27.40
C THR A 425 -13.61 7.68 26.72
N LEU A 426 -13.92 7.59 25.43
CA LEU A 426 -14.54 8.66 24.66
C LEU A 426 -16.04 8.75 25.00
N THR A 427 -16.47 9.91 25.51
CA THR A 427 -17.89 10.23 25.77
C THR A 427 -18.63 10.74 24.53
N VAL A 428 -17.89 11.11 23.48
CA VAL A 428 -18.38 11.48 22.15
C VAL A 428 -17.58 10.66 21.14
N HIS A 429 -18.27 9.83 20.36
CA HIS A 429 -17.65 9.04 19.29
C HIS A 429 -17.48 9.92 18.06
N ASP A 430 -16.26 10.03 17.56
CA ASP A 430 -15.90 10.75 16.35
C ASP A 430 -15.45 9.74 15.28
N SER A 431 -15.85 9.99 14.04
CA SER A 431 -15.36 9.32 12.83
C SER A 431 -13.83 9.37 12.68
N GLY A 432 -13.14 10.26 13.40
CA GLY A 432 -11.69 10.50 13.29
C GLY A 432 -11.32 11.49 12.19
N VAL A 433 -12.30 11.90 11.37
CA VAL A 433 -12.15 12.81 10.23
C VAL A 433 -12.16 14.28 10.67
N ALA A 434 -12.89 14.62 11.73
CA ALA A 434 -13.09 16.02 12.14
C ALA A 434 -11.81 16.74 12.59
N ASN A 435 -10.82 16.03 13.13
CA ASN A 435 -9.58 16.63 13.67
C ASN A 435 -8.47 16.85 12.63
N LEU A 436 -8.60 16.32 11.41
CA LEU A 436 -7.57 16.50 10.36
C LEU A 436 -7.63 17.89 9.71
N ILE A 437 -8.79 18.55 9.74
CA ILE A 437 -9.01 19.87 9.12
C ILE A 437 -8.45 21.01 10.00
N GLU A 438 -8.32 20.83 11.31
CA GLU A 438 -7.86 21.90 12.22
C GLU A 438 -6.33 22.01 12.38
N HIS A 439 -5.55 20.99 11.97
CA HIS A 439 -4.10 20.96 12.20
C HIS A 439 -3.22 21.49 11.04
N GLU A 440 -3.80 21.92 9.92
CA GLU A 440 -3.03 22.53 8.81
C GLU A 440 -2.77 24.04 8.97
N ALA A 441 -3.30 24.70 10.01
CA ALA A 441 -3.26 26.16 10.12
C ALA A 441 -2.15 26.75 11.02
N ASP A 442 -1.50 26.00 11.91
CA ASP A 442 -0.56 26.58 12.89
C ASP A 442 0.63 25.66 13.22
N GLU A 443 1.65 25.63 12.34
CA GLU A 443 3.02 25.26 12.76
C GLU A 443 4.06 26.18 12.10
N ASP A 444 4.06 27.46 12.48
CA ASP A 444 5.27 28.30 12.41
C ASP A 444 6.14 27.98 13.63
N PHE A 445 7.13 27.10 13.45
CA PHE A 445 8.11 26.76 14.49
C PHE A 445 9.17 27.86 14.60
N ASP A 446 8.94 28.79 15.51
CA ASP A 446 9.95 29.80 15.90
C ASP A 446 11.10 29.15 16.69
N VAL A 447 12.30 29.34 16.15
CA VAL A 447 13.58 28.88 16.72
C VAL A 447 13.98 29.83 17.85
N VAL A 448 13.99 29.34 19.10
CA VAL A 448 14.72 30.01 20.19
C VAL A 448 15.76 29.09 20.81
N SER A 449 17.00 29.40 20.48
CA SER A 449 18.23 28.98 21.14
C SER A 449 18.22 29.33 22.62
N ASN A 450 18.56 28.38 23.50
CA ASN A 450 19.11 28.71 24.82
C ASN A 450 20.33 27.86 25.12
N THR A 451 21.48 28.51 24.96
CA THR A 451 22.78 28.13 25.48
C THR A 451 22.91 28.49 26.97
N SER A 452 23.65 27.64 27.69
CA SER A 452 24.60 28.02 28.76
C SER A 452 24.17 27.99 30.24
N THR A 453 24.72 26.97 30.91
CA THR A 453 25.68 27.10 32.03
C THR A 453 25.14 27.20 33.46
N THR A 454 25.29 26.07 34.13
CA THR A 454 25.45 25.88 35.59
C THR A 454 26.50 26.82 36.20
N GLN A 455 26.12 27.59 37.23
CA GLN A 455 27.08 28.00 38.27
C GLN A 455 26.39 28.24 39.62
N MET A 456 26.93 27.59 40.66
CA MET A 456 26.62 27.74 42.08
C MET A 456 26.89 29.16 42.59
N MET A 457 26.07 29.63 43.54
CA MET A 457 26.56 30.30 44.75
C MET A 457 25.52 30.25 45.88
N MET A 458 25.94 29.73 47.02
CA MET A 458 25.32 29.88 48.34
C MET A 458 25.39 31.35 48.79
N VAL A 459 24.39 31.86 49.54
CA VAL A 459 24.57 32.57 50.83
C VAL A 459 23.26 32.52 51.64
N GLU A 460 23.33 31.74 52.71
CA GLU A 460 22.86 31.91 54.09
C GLU A 460 21.97 33.08 54.57
N THR A 461 21.10 32.68 55.52
CA THR A 461 20.67 33.31 56.79
C THR A 461 19.45 34.23 56.85
N GLY A 462 18.60 33.95 57.84
CA GLY A 462 17.67 34.93 58.41
C GLY A 462 16.37 34.39 58.98
N LYS A 463 16.43 33.66 60.11
CA LYS A 463 15.27 33.49 61.02
C LYS A 463 14.79 34.87 61.48
N LEU A 464 13.48 35.11 61.55
CA LEU A 464 12.80 35.56 62.77
C LEU A 464 11.27 35.61 62.59
N SER A 465 10.63 35.17 63.65
CA SER A 465 9.20 35.17 64.00
C SER A 465 8.54 36.55 64.00
N SER A 466 7.25 36.63 63.68
CA SER A 466 6.21 37.01 64.65
C SER A 466 4.79 36.98 64.07
N GLN A 467 3.91 36.32 64.83
CA GLN A 467 2.54 36.65 65.21
C GLN A 467 1.52 37.26 64.23
N ALA A 468 0.41 36.52 64.18
CA ALA A 468 -0.96 36.89 63.84
C ALA A 468 -1.46 38.23 64.40
N GLN A 469 -2.35 38.88 63.65
CA GLN A 469 -3.70 39.32 64.08
C GLN A 469 -4.38 40.10 62.93
N HIS A 470 -5.36 39.49 62.24
CA HIS A 470 -6.78 39.81 62.44
C HIS A 470 -7.69 38.89 61.62
#